data_AF-A0A6L7LD53-F1
#
_entry.id   AF-A0A6L7LD53-F1
#
_cell.length_a   1.000
_cell.length_b   1.000
_cell.length_c   1.000
_cell.angle_alpha   90.00
_cell.angle_beta   90.00
_cell.angle_gamma   90.00
#
_symmetry.space_group_name_H-M   'P 1'
#
loop_
_entity.id
_entity.type
_entity.pdbx_description
1 polymer ?
#
loop_
_entity_poly.entity_id
_entity_poly.type
_entity_poly.pdbx_seq_one_letter_code
_entity_poly.pdbx_strand_id
1 'polypeptide(L)'
;MDIVKRIVGVILVISAIVLAVHTVAEPLYFDSSTTGSGYNESVWALINSLTAFAVVLGVIFGFVRMRKSAAEGDAPVTREFLAANTQFFGVLFLGIFFFFNWFNLLSADFNAVGPDAVGLIWITLDAGLPLIWFPMGLHLLKGDS
;
A
#
# COMPACT_ATOMS: atom_id res chain seq x y z
N MET A 1 -4.48 10.21 21.31
CA MET A 1 -4.37 9.14 20.29
C MET A 1 -4.90 9.59 18.93
N ASP A 2 -5.84 10.54 18.88
CA ASP A 2 -6.46 10.98 17.61
C ASP A 2 -5.54 11.78 16.69
N ILE A 3 -4.59 12.54 17.24
CA ILE A 3 -3.61 13.24 16.39
C ILE A 3 -2.71 12.27 15.63
N VAL A 4 -2.31 11.16 16.27
CA VAL A 4 -1.49 10.12 15.63
C VAL A 4 -2.30 9.43 14.53
N LYS A 5 -3.57 9.06 14.80
CA LYS A 5 -4.46 8.51 13.77
C LYS A 5 -4.61 9.46 12.57
N ARG A 6 -4.80 10.75 12.82
CA ARG A 6 -4.91 11.76 11.75
C ARG A 6 -3.63 11.88 10.95
N ILE A 7 -2.47 11.95 11.59
CA ILE A 7 -1.17 12.00 10.91
C ILE A 7 -1.01 10.78 10.01
N VAL A 8 -1.29 9.57 10.52
CA VAL A 8 -1.22 8.35 9.73
C VAL A 8 -2.24 8.34 8.60
N GLY A 9 -3.46 8.82 8.85
CA GLY A 9 -4.48 8.97 7.81
C GLY A 9 -4.02 9.87 6.67
N VAL A 10 -3.40 11.01 6.99
CA VAL A 10 -2.80 11.90 5.97
C VAL A 10 -1.71 11.18 5.20
N ILE A 11 -0.80 10.48 5.89
CA ILE A 11 0.31 9.75 5.26
C ILE A 11 -0.22 8.71 4.28
N LEU A 12 -1.19 7.88 4.68
CA LEU A 12 -1.78 6.86 3.81
C LEU A 12 -2.49 7.47 2.58
N VAL A 13 -3.22 8.57 2.75
CA VAL A 13 -3.88 9.27 1.64
C VAL A 13 -2.86 9.85 0.67
N ILE A 14 -1.83 10.54 1.19
CA ILE A 14 -0.78 11.13 0.34
C ILE A 14 -0.02 10.03 -0.38
N SER A 15 0.40 8.96 0.30
CA SER A 15 1.08 7.81 -0.32
C SER A 15 0.24 7.17 -1.41
N ALA A 16 -1.07 6.98 -1.18
CA ALA A 16 -1.99 6.46 -2.19
C ALA A 16 -2.08 7.35 -3.43
N ILE A 17 -2.20 8.66 -3.24
CA ILE A 17 -2.26 9.63 -4.35
C ILE A 17 -0.93 9.67 -5.10
N VAL A 18 0.19 9.76 -4.39
CA VAL A 18 1.53 9.82 -5.00
C VAL A 18 1.79 8.58 -5.84
N LEU A 19 1.52 7.38 -5.29
CA LEU A 19 1.69 6.13 -6.01
C LEU A 19 0.79 6.08 -7.26
N ALA A 20 -0.52 6.30 -7.10
CA ALA A 20 -1.47 6.23 -8.22
C ALA A 20 -1.17 7.27 -9.32
N VAL A 21 -0.86 8.51 -8.94
CA VAL A 21 -0.56 9.57 -9.90
C VAL A 21 0.75 9.27 -10.61
N HIS A 22 1.79 8.84 -9.90
CA HIS A 22 3.08 8.55 -10.51
C HIS A 22 3.00 7.38 -11.50
N THR A 23 2.37 6.27 -11.13
CA THR A 23 2.15 5.11 -12.03
C THR A 23 1.48 5.52 -13.34
N VAL A 24 0.51 6.43 -13.29
CA VAL A 24 -0.24 6.85 -14.49
C VAL A 24 0.49 7.96 -15.26
N ALA A 25 1.16 8.87 -14.57
CA ALA A 25 1.77 10.04 -15.17
C ALA A 25 3.17 9.78 -15.72
N GLU A 26 3.91 8.80 -15.19
CA GLU A 26 5.29 8.50 -15.61
C GLU A 26 5.46 8.40 -17.14
N PRO A 27 4.60 7.66 -17.89
CA PRO A 27 4.72 7.57 -19.34
C PRO A 27 4.58 8.92 -20.08
N LEU A 28 4.07 9.96 -19.42
CA LEU A 28 3.85 11.29 -20.03
C LEU A 28 5.10 12.17 -19.98
N TYR A 29 6.03 11.92 -19.07
CA TYR A 29 7.19 12.78 -18.85
C TYR A 29 8.53 12.04 -18.76
N PHE A 30 8.51 10.72 -18.60
CA PHE A 30 9.73 9.91 -18.59
C PHE A 30 9.91 9.21 -19.94
N ASP A 31 11.04 9.48 -20.59
CA ASP A 31 11.44 8.84 -21.84
C ASP A 31 12.45 7.73 -21.55
N SER A 32 11.97 6.48 -21.58
CA SER A 32 12.78 5.27 -21.34
C SER A 32 13.88 5.05 -22.39
N SER A 33 13.84 5.75 -23.53
CA SER A 33 14.89 5.67 -24.56
C SER A 33 16.22 6.29 -24.10
N THR A 34 16.20 7.11 -23.04
CA THR A 34 17.37 7.87 -22.58
C THR A 34 18.19 7.16 -21.50
N THR A 35 17.60 6.26 -20.73
CA THR A 35 18.24 5.60 -19.58
C THR A 35 18.42 4.09 -19.77
N GLY A 36 17.75 3.48 -20.75
CA GLY A 36 17.73 2.02 -20.94
C GLY A 36 16.90 1.27 -19.88
N SER A 37 16.47 1.96 -18.81
CA SER A 37 15.50 1.49 -17.83
C SER A 37 14.08 1.81 -18.32
N GLY A 38 13.14 0.87 -18.15
CA GLY A 38 11.74 1.07 -18.53
C GLY A 38 10.98 2.09 -17.67
N TYR A 39 11.63 2.64 -16.64
CA TYR A 39 11.06 3.50 -15.61
C TYR A 39 12.12 4.40 -14.97
N ASN A 40 11.69 5.44 -14.26
CA ASN A 40 12.52 6.40 -13.55
C ASN A 40 12.96 5.84 -12.19
N GLU A 41 14.10 5.14 -12.20
CA GLU A 41 14.66 4.46 -11.01
C GLU A 41 14.78 5.37 -9.78
N SER A 42 15.18 6.63 -9.96
CA SER A 42 15.40 7.57 -8.86
C SER A 42 14.10 7.93 -8.12
N VAL A 43 13.01 8.14 -8.87
CA VAL A 43 11.71 8.50 -8.28
C VAL A 43 11.06 7.25 -7.69
N TRP A 44 11.15 6.11 -8.37
CA TRP A 44 10.65 4.84 -7.87
C TRP A 44 11.37 4.37 -6.59
N ALA A 45 12.66 4.65 -6.42
CA ALA A 45 13.36 4.36 -5.17
C ALA A 45 12.77 5.13 -3.97
N LEU A 46 12.42 6.41 -4.18
CA LEU A 46 11.76 7.23 -3.16
C LEU A 46 10.33 6.74 -2.90
N ILE A 47 9.56 6.48 -3.96
CA ILE A 47 8.19 5.97 -3.85
C ILE A 47 8.17 4.64 -3.12
N ASN A 48 9.04 3.69 -3.46
CA ASN A 48 9.12 2.40 -2.79
C ASN A 48 9.42 2.55 -1.29
N SER A 49 10.29 3.48 -0.90
CA SER A 49 10.57 3.75 0.52
C SER A 49 9.34 4.31 1.25
N LEU A 50 8.60 5.22 0.60
CA LEU A 50 7.33 5.76 1.13
C LEU A 50 6.24 4.67 1.21
N THR A 51 6.16 3.82 0.18
CA THR A 51 5.24 2.69 0.08
C THR A 51 5.51 1.69 1.21
N ALA A 52 6.77 1.34 1.48
CA ALA A 52 7.16 0.48 2.58
C ALA A 52 6.69 1.03 3.93
N PHE A 53 6.90 2.32 4.17
CA PHE A 53 6.46 2.98 5.40
C PHE A 53 4.93 2.99 5.51
N ALA A 54 4.22 3.29 4.42
CA ALA A 54 2.76 3.26 4.36
C ALA A 54 2.19 1.84 4.57
N VAL A 55 2.83 0.78 4.06
CA VAL A 55 2.45 -0.62 4.34
C VAL A 55 2.48 -0.86 5.84
N VAL A 56 3.59 -0.54 6.52
CA VAL A 56 3.77 -0.78 7.96
C VAL A 56 2.68 -0.06 8.75
N LEU A 57 2.43 1.22 8.46
CA LEU A 57 1.36 1.98 9.10
C LEU A 57 -0.03 1.37 8.81
N GLY A 58 -0.29 0.98 7.58
CA GLY A 58 -1.55 0.35 7.17
C GLY A 58 -1.80 -0.97 7.90
N VAL A 59 -0.76 -1.80 8.09
CA VAL A 59 -0.85 -3.05 8.86
C VAL A 59 -1.16 -2.75 10.32
N ILE A 60 -0.44 -1.82 10.96
CA ILE A 60 -0.63 -1.48 12.37
C ILE A 60 -2.05 -0.95 12.61
N PHE A 61 -2.49 0.04 11.84
CA PHE A 61 -3.80 0.67 12.04
C PHE A 61 -4.95 -0.21 11.54
N GLY A 62 -4.73 -1.01 10.49
CA GLY A 62 -5.66 -2.05 10.06
C GLY A 62 -5.86 -3.11 11.14
N PHE A 63 -4.78 -3.57 11.79
CA PHE A 63 -4.84 -4.52 12.89
C PHE A 63 -5.60 -3.96 14.09
N VAL A 64 -5.32 -2.71 14.48
CA VAL A 64 -6.04 -2.03 15.57
C VAL A 64 -7.53 -1.94 15.26
N ARG A 65 -7.92 -1.55 14.03
CA ARG A 65 -9.32 -1.49 13.61
C ARG A 65 -9.99 -2.86 13.64
N MET A 66 -9.35 -3.88 13.05
CA MET A 66 -9.84 -5.25 13.05
C MET A 66 -10.05 -5.79 14.47
N ARG A 67 -9.09 -5.58 15.37
CA ARG A 67 -9.21 -5.99 16.78
C ARG A 67 -10.36 -5.31 17.50
N LYS A 68 -10.59 -4.01 17.25
CA LYS A 68 -11.73 -3.29 17.83
C LYS A 68 -13.05 -3.90 17.35
N SER A 69 -13.20 -4.13 16.04
CA SER A 69 -14.42 -4.72 15.49
C SER A 69 -14.66 -6.17 15.95
N ALA A 70 -13.60 -6.91 16.31
CA ALA A 70 -13.70 -8.28 16.79
C ALA A 70 -14.02 -8.37 18.30
N ALA A 71 -13.85 -7.29 19.07
CA ALA A 71 -14.11 -7.27 20.50
C ALA A 71 -15.61 -7.17 20.85
N GLU A 72 -16.47 -6.88 19.88
CA GLU A 72 -17.93 -6.74 20.03
C GLU A 72 -18.66 -8.10 20.05
N GLY A 73 -18.11 -9.08 20.78
CA GLY A 73 -18.53 -10.50 20.87
C GLY A 73 -20.01 -10.81 20.58
N ASP A 74 -20.23 -11.83 19.74
CA ASP A 74 -21.54 -12.37 19.29
C ASP A 74 -22.46 -11.42 18.48
N ALA A 75 -22.01 -10.21 18.15
CA ALA A 75 -22.73 -9.36 17.21
C ALA A 75 -22.76 -10.00 15.80
N PRO A 76 -23.88 -9.90 15.06
CA PRO A 76 -23.96 -10.37 13.68
C PRO A 76 -22.87 -9.71 12.83
N VAL A 77 -22.33 -10.41 11.83
CA VAL A 77 -21.29 -9.88 10.92
C VAL A 77 -21.72 -8.52 10.38
N THR A 78 -21.11 -7.45 10.90
CA THR A 78 -21.44 -6.09 10.51
C THR A 78 -20.67 -5.68 9.27
N ARG A 79 -21.15 -4.65 8.57
CA ARG A 79 -20.40 -4.03 7.46
C ARG A 79 -19.03 -3.53 7.91
N GLU A 80 -18.95 -3.04 9.14
CA GLU A 80 -17.70 -2.53 9.73
C GLU A 80 -16.70 -3.66 10.01
N PHE A 81 -17.17 -4.79 10.53
CA PHE A 81 -16.34 -5.98 10.70
C PHE A 81 -15.76 -6.45 9.37
N LEU A 82 -16.60 -6.57 8.32
CA LEU A 82 -16.13 -7.00 7.00
C LEU A 82 -15.11 -6.00 6.43
N ALA A 83 -15.42 -4.70 6.49
CA ALA A 83 -14.53 -3.65 5.99
C ALA A 83 -13.17 -3.64 6.71
N ALA A 84 -13.15 -3.77 8.04
CA ALA A 84 -11.93 -3.80 8.83
C ALA A 84 -11.06 -5.03 8.51
N ASN A 85 -11.67 -6.20 8.37
CA ASN A 85 -10.97 -7.43 8.00
C ASN A 85 -10.43 -7.38 6.57
N THR A 86 -11.26 -6.98 5.60
CA THR A 86 -10.84 -6.85 4.20
C THR A 86 -9.68 -5.87 4.05
N GLN A 87 -9.74 -4.74 4.74
CA GLN A 87 -8.64 -3.77 4.71
C GLN A 87 -7.37 -4.33 5.35
N PHE A 88 -7.45 -4.94 6.53
CA PHE A 88 -6.28 -5.50 7.20
C PHE A 88 -5.62 -6.60 6.38
N PHE A 89 -6.39 -7.62 5.98
CA PHE A 89 -5.85 -8.73 5.19
C PHE A 89 -5.43 -8.28 3.79
N GLY A 90 -6.13 -7.30 3.20
CA GLY A 90 -5.76 -6.72 1.92
C GLY A 90 -4.42 -5.97 1.97
N VAL A 91 -4.20 -5.12 2.99
CA VAL A 91 -2.88 -4.47 3.19
C VAL A 91 -1.82 -5.51 3.49
N LEU A 92 -2.11 -6.53 4.30
CA LEU A 92 -1.14 -7.58 4.62
C LEU A 92 -0.73 -8.37 3.37
N PHE A 93 -1.70 -8.77 2.56
CA PHE A 93 -1.47 -9.49 1.30
C PHE A 93 -0.62 -8.66 0.34
N LEU A 94 -1.04 -7.43 0.01
CA LEU A 94 -0.28 -6.57 -0.89
C LEU A 94 1.07 -6.16 -0.29
N GLY A 95 1.16 -5.99 1.03
CA GLY A 95 2.40 -5.69 1.73
C GLY A 95 3.44 -6.81 1.60
N ILE A 96 3.02 -8.07 1.75
CA ILE A 96 3.90 -9.24 1.54
C ILE A 96 4.42 -9.25 0.09
N PHE A 97 3.53 -9.08 -0.89
CA PHE A 97 3.92 -9.01 -2.30
C PHE A 97 4.89 -7.85 -2.57
N PHE A 98 4.63 -6.68 -1.98
CA PHE A 98 5.50 -5.52 -2.09
C PHE A 98 6.90 -5.80 -1.54
N PHE A 99 7.03 -6.26 -0.29
CA PHE A 99 8.36 -6.51 0.29
C PHE A 99 9.10 -7.62 -0.44
N PHE A 100 8.40 -8.67 -0.86
CA PHE A 100 9.00 -9.74 -1.65
C PHE A 100 9.58 -9.19 -2.96
N ASN A 101 8.82 -8.37 -3.69
CA ASN A 101 9.25 -7.81 -4.96
C ASN A 101 10.29 -6.71 -4.81
N TRP A 102 10.22 -5.92 -3.74
CA TRP A 102 11.18 -4.86 -3.46
C TRP A 102 12.53 -5.43 -3.06
N PHE A 103 12.58 -6.51 -2.25
CA PHE A 103 13.83 -7.17 -1.91
C PHE A 103 14.49 -7.86 -3.12
N ASN A 104 13.72 -8.32 -4.10
CA ASN A 104 14.27 -8.78 -5.38
C ASN A 104 15.01 -7.67 -6.14
N LEU A 105 14.61 -6.40 -6.01
CA LEU A 105 15.35 -5.29 -6.60
C LEU A 105 16.68 -5.02 -5.87
N LEU A 106 16.79 -5.38 -4.59
CA LEU A 106 17.98 -5.16 -3.77
C LEU A 106 18.96 -6.33 -3.81
N SER A 107 18.48 -7.55 -4.11
CA SER A 107 19.29 -8.76 -4.23
C SER A 107 18.73 -9.68 -5.31
N ALA A 108 19.53 -9.91 -6.34
CA ALA A 108 19.16 -10.80 -7.46
C ALA A 108 18.95 -12.26 -7.04
N ASP A 109 19.54 -12.67 -5.91
CA ASP A 109 19.44 -14.05 -5.36
C ASP A 109 18.11 -14.33 -4.66
N PHE A 110 17.26 -13.32 -4.46
CA PHE A 110 15.99 -13.46 -3.76
C PHE A 110 14.83 -13.97 -4.66
N ASN A 111 15.12 -14.23 -5.95
CA ASN A 111 14.10 -14.50 -6.95
C ASN A 111 13.64 -15.97 -7.00
N ALA A 112 12.37 -16.20 -6.69
CA ALA A 112 11.69 -17.48 -6.91
C ALA A 112 10.85 -17.53 -8.21
N VAL A 113 10.75 -16.41 -8.93
CA VAL A 113 9.85 -16.23 -10.09
C VAL A 113 10.53 -15.46 -11.22
N GLY A 114 10.04 -15.62 -12.46
CA GLY A 114 10.60 -14.99 -13.65
C GLY A 114 10.24 -13.50 -13.83
N PRO A 115 10.90 -12.78 -14.76
CA PRO A 115 10.74 -11.33 -14.96
C PRO A 115 9.30 -10.88 -15.27
N ASP A 116 8.57 -11.66 -16.05
CA ASP A 116 7.18 -11.34 -16.42
C ASP A 116 6.25 -11.34 -15.20
N ALA A 117 6.47 -12.26 -14.27
CA ALA A 117 5.69 -12.33 -13.03
C ALA A 117 6.00 -11.12 -12.13
N VAL A 118 7.26 -10.69 -12.06
CA VAL A 118 7.70 -9.51 -11.30
C VAL A 118 6.99 -8.24 -11.80
N GLY A 119 6.87 -8.06 -13.12
CA GLY A 119 6.16 -6.93 -13.72
C GLY A 119 4.67 -6.92 -13.38
N LEU A 120 4.00 -8.07 -13.47
CA LEU A 120 2.58 -8.21 -13.10
C LEU A 120 2.33 -7.95 -11.61
N ILE A 121 3.28 -8.34 -10.75
CA ILE A 121 3.21 -8.04 -9.32
C ILE A 121 3.29 -6.52 -9.10
N TRP A 122 4.24 -5.82 -9.73
CA TRP A 122 4.32 -4.35 -9.63
C TRP A 122 3.02 -3.65 -10.06
N ILE A 123 2.46 -4.03 -11.20
CA ILE A 123 1.17 -3.48 -11.67
C ILE A 123 0.05 -3.72 -10.65
N THR A 124 0.00 -4.91 -10.06
CA THR A 124 -0.99 -5.26 -9.03
C THR A 124 -0.82 -4.42 -7.77
N LEU A 125 0.41 -4.14 -7.36
CA LEU A 125 0.72 -3.30 -6.20
C LEU A 125 0.34 -1.84 -6.44
N ASP A 126 0.72 -1.31 -7.60
CA ASP A 126 0.46 0.07 -8.00
C ASP A 126 -1.04 0.38 -8.09
N ALA A 127 -1.84 -0.59 -8.53
CA ALA A 127 -3.30 -0.46 -8.55
C ALA A 127 -3.92 -0.76 -7.18
N GLY A 128 -3.45 -1.81 -6.49
CA GLY A 128 -4.08 -2.33 -5.29
C GLY A 128 -3.83 -1.48 -4.04
N LEU A 129 -2.59 -1.04 -3.82
CA LEU A 129 -2.23 -0.31 -2.60
C LEU A 129 -2.99 1.02 -2.47
N PRO A 130 -3.12 1.86 -3.53
CA PRO A 130 -3.93 3.07 -3.44
C PRO A 130 -5.40 2.79 -3.11
N LEU A 131 -5.98 1.74 -3.69
CA LEU A 131 -7.38 1.37 -3.47
C LEU A 131 -7.67 0.95 -2.02
N ILE A 132 -6.67 0.46 -1.30
CA ILE A 132 -6.83 0.06 0.11
C ILE A 132 -6.42 1.19 1.06
N TRP A 133 -5.30 1.87 0.78
CA TRP A 133 -4.78 2.94 1.64
C TRP A 133 -5.64 4.18 1.63
N PHE A 134 -6.18 4.57 0.48
CA PHE A 134 -7.01 5.76 0.39
C PHE A 134 -8.25 5.68 1.31
N PRO A 135 -9.12 4.64 1.25
CA PRO A 135 -10.26 4.54 2.15
C PRO A 135 -9.84 4.29 3.60
N MET A 136 -8.75 3.57 3.86
CA MET A 136 -8.21 3.39 5.21
C MET A 136 -7.77 4.73 5.82
N GLY A 137 -7.04 5.55 5.07
CA GLY A 137 -6.59 6.87 5.50
C GLY A 137 -7.75 7.83 5.74
N LEU A 138 -8.74 7.85 4.84
CA LEU A 138 -9.97 8.63 5.04
C LEU A 138 -10.73 8.23 6.31
N HIS A 139 -10.78 6.93 6.62
CA HIS A 139 -11.39 6.46 7.87
C HIS A 139 -10.64 6.98 9.10
N LEU A 140 -9.30 6.91 9.10
CA LEU A 140 -8.48 7.44 10.21
C LEU A 140 -8.62 8.97 10.39
N LEU A 141 -8.84 9.71 9.30
CA LEU A 141 -9.05 11.15 9.32
C LEU A 141 -10.39 11.56 9.93
N LYS A 142 -11.43 10.74 9.75
CA LYS A 142 -12.77 11.01 10.30
C LYS A 142 -12.78 10.95 11.84
N GLY A 143 -11.84 10.25 12.47
CA GLY A 143 -11.81 10.04 13.93
C GLY A 143 -12.93 9.10 14.39
N ASP A 144 -12.79 8.49 15.57
CA ASP A 144 -13.82 7.60 16.14
C ASP A 144 -15.09 8.46 16.38
N SER A 145 -16.09 8.35 15.52
CA SER A 145 -17.48 8.80 15.77
C SER A 145 -18.28 7.67 16.37
#